data_AF-A0A968I1V7-F1
#
_entry.id   AF-A0A968I1V7-F1
#
_cell.length_a   1.000
_cell.length_b   1.000
_cell.length_c   1.000
_cell.angle_alpha   90.00
_cell.angle_beta   90.00
_cell.angle_gamma   90.00
#
_symmetry.space_group_name_H-M   'P 1'
#
loop_
_entity.id
_entity.type
_entity.pdbx_description
1 polymer ?
#
loop_
_entity_poly.entity_id
_entity_poly.type
_entity_poly.pdbx_seq_one_letter_code
_entity_poly.pdbx_strand_id
1 'polypeptide(L)' 'MAEKINLADPEFEPTDEQLVRLSKQAFSGIKAATEEHRKQLRARIAMARAEAFRQLNEYRNGA' A
#
# COMPACT_ATOMS: atom_id res chain seq x y z
N MET A 1 5.73 -30.70 9.89
CA MET A 1 5.17 -30.04 11.09
C MET A 1 5.71 -28.62 11.11
N ALA A 2 4.88 -27.59 11.32
CA ALA A 2 5.37 -26.22 11.34
C ALA A 2 6.18 -26.01 12.63
N GLU A 3 7.51 -25.90 12.48
CA GLU A 3 8.42 -25.59 13.57
C GLU A 3 8.02 -24.26 14.23
N LYS A 4 7.87 -24.28 15.56
CA LYS A 4 7.34 -23.17 16.34
C LYS A 4 8.46 -22.11 16.49
N ILE A 5 8.43 -21.06 15.67
CA ILE A 5 9.39 -19.94 15.77
C ILE A 5 9.11 -19.18 17.07
N ASN A 6 10.14 -19.01 17.90
CA ASN A 6 10.08 -18.16 19.08
C ASN A 6 10.91 -16.89 18.89
N LEU A 7 10.28 -15.83 18.36
CA LEU A 7 10.96 -14.54 18.16
C LEU A 7 11.20 -13.75 19.46
N ALA A 8 10.70 -14.22 20.60
CA ALA A 8 10.88 -13.58 21.90
C ALA A 8 12.09 -14.11 22.68
N ASP A 9 12.75 -15.16 22.17
CA ASP A 9 13.96 -15.71 22.74
C ASP A 9 15.19 -14.98 22.16
N PRO A 10 15.99 -14.29 23.01
CA PRO A 10 17.17 -13.56 22.55
C PRO A 10 18.29 -14.48 22.03
N GLU A 11 18.31 -15.76 22.41
CA GLU A 11 19.30 -16.74 21.95
C GLU A 11 18.83 -17.51 20.71
N PHE A 12 17.62 -17.24 20.23
CA PHE A 12 17.08 -17.88 19.04
C PHE A 12 17.67 -17.26 17.76
N GLU A 13 18.40 -18.08 17.01
CA GLU A 13 18.90 -17.74 15.68
C GLU A 13 18.03 -18.43 14.61
N PRO A 14 17.24 -17.68 13.81
CA PRO A 14 16.43 -18.28 12.77
C PRO A 14 17.30 -18.81 11.63
N THR A 15 16.91 -19.96 11.07
CA THR A 15 17.55 -20.45 9.84
C THR A 15 17.21 -19.56 8.64
N ASP A 16 18.00 -19.63 7.57
CA ASP A 16 17.74 -18.92 6.32
C ASP A 16 16.31 -19.16 5.79
N GLU A 17 15.83 -20.40 5.84
CA GLU A 17 14.48 -20.76 5.42
C GLU A 17 13.40 -20.10 6.29
N GLN A 18 13.64 -20.03 7.61
CA GLN A 18 12.76 -19.35 8.54
C GLN A 18 12.77 -17.83 8.30
N LEU A 19 13.94 -17.23 8.02
CA LEU A 19 14.06 -15.81 7.66
C LEU A 19 13.27 -15.48 6.40
N VAL A 20 13.39 -16.29 5.35
CA VAL A 20 12.64 -16.12 4.09
C VAL A 20 11.13 -16.19 4.36
N ARG A 21 10.69 -17.14 5.20
CA ARG A 21 9.27 -17.28 5.56
C ARG A 21 8.77 -16.09 6.36
N LEU A 22 9.52 -15.66 7.37
CA LEU A 22 9.19 -14.50 8.21
C LEU A 22 9.10 -13.22 7.37
N SER A 23 10.04 -13.02 6.45
CA SER A 23 10.02 -11.91 5.50
C SER A 23 8.74 -11.94 4.66
N LYS A 24 8.40 -13.07 4.02
CA LYS A 24 7.17 -13.19 3.24
C LYS A 24 5.91 -12.89 4.07
N GLN A 25 5.86 -13.34 5.32
CA GLN A 25 4.74 -13.09 6.22
C GLN A 25 4.63 -11.61 6.60
N ALA A 26 5.74 -10.99 7.03
CA ALA A 26 5.80 -9.59 7.43
C ALA A 26 5.34 -8.64 6.31
N PHE A 27 5.64 -8.98 5.06
CA PHE A 27 5.30 -8.14 3.89
C PHE A 27 4.05 -8.59 3.11
N SER A 28 3.35 -9.65 3.55
CA SER A 28 2.26 -10.29 2.79
C SER A 28 1.11 -9.36 2.38
N GLY A 29 0.81 -8.32 3.17
CA GLY A 29 -0.27 -7.37 2.90
C GLY A 29 0.14 -6.09 2.15
N ILE A 30 1.45 -5.81 2.05
CA ILE A 30 1.93 -4.49 1.58
C ILE A 30 1.58 -4.26 0.11
N LYS A 31 1.64 -5.30 -0.72
CA LYS A 31 1.29 -5.18 -2.14
C LYS A 31 -0.18 -4.77 -2.32
N ALA A 32 -1.10 -5.47 -1.66
CA ALA A 32 -2.53 -5.18 -1.73
C ALA A 32 -2.84 -3.78 -1.18
N ALA A 33 -2.26 -3.40 -0.04
CA ALA A 33 -2.42 -2.06 0.53
C ALA A 33 -1.90 -0.97 -0.42
N THR A 34 -0.74 -1.20 -1.06
CA THR A 34 -0.16 -0.28 -2.04
C THR A 34 -1.05 -0.12 -3.27
N GLU A 35 -1.63 -1.21 -3.78
CA GLU A 35 -2.55 -1.16 -4.91
C GLU A 35 -3.84 -0.40 -4.57
N GLU A 36 -4.40 -0.61 -3.38
CA GLU A 36 -5.58 0.13 -2.93
C GLU A 36 -5.28 1.62 -2.75
N HIS A 37 -4.16 1.98 -2.12
CA HIS A 37 -3.72 3.39 -2.03
C HIS A 37 -3.55 4.03 -3.42
N ARG A 38 -2.97 3.31 -4.38
CA ARG A 38 -2.83 3.79 -5.77
C ARG A 38 -4.19 4.03 -6.42
N LYS A 39 -5.16 3.14 -6.20
CA LYS A 39 -6.53 3.29 -6.72
C LYS A 39 -7.20 4.55 -6.15
N GLN A 40 -7.10 4.77 -4.85
CA GLN A 40 -7.64 5.96 -4.18
C GLN A 40 -6.98 7.24 -4.68
N LEU A 41 -5.65 7.25 -4.82
CA LEU A 41 -4.92 8.40 -5.35
C LEU A 41 -5.39 8.76 -6.76
N ARG A 42 -5.55 7.76 -7.64
CA ARG A 42 -6.05 7.98 -9.01
C ARG A 42 -7.47 8.56 -9.02
N ALA A 43 -8.35 8.07 -8.13
CA ALA A 43 -9.70 8.62 -8.01
C ALA A 43 -9.67 10.10 -7.58
N ARG A 44 -8.84 10.45 -6.59
CA ARG A 44 -8.65 11.84 -6.15
C ARG A 44 -8.15 12.75 -7.26
N ILE A 45 -7.18 12.28 -8.06
CA ILE A 45 -6.66 13.02 -9.22
C ILE A 45 -7.77 13.25 -10.26
N ALA A 46 -8.60 12.23 -10.54
CA ALA A 46 -9.70 12.35 -11.49
C ALA A 46 -10.74 13.39 -11.04
N MET A 47 -11.10 13.38 -9.75
CA MET A 47 -12.01 14.38 -9.17
C MET A 47 -11.44 15.79 -9.27
N ALA A 48 -10.19 15.99 -8.86
CA ALA A 48 -9.53 17.30 -8.92
C ALA A 48 -9.45 17.84 -10.35
N ARG A 49 -9.21 16.96 -11.34
CA ARG A 49 -9.24 17.34 -12.75
C ARG A 49 -10.62 17.80 -13.20
N ALA A 50 -11.67 17.06 -12.84
CA ALA A 50 -13.04 17.41 -13.21
C ALA A 50 -13.46 18.75 -12.60
N GLU A 51 -13.07 19.00 -11.34
CA GLU A 51 -13.30 20.27 -10.67
C GLU A 51 -12.55 21.42 -11.35
N ALA A 52 -11.26 21.26 -11.65
CA ALA A 52 -10.47 22.27 -12.34
C ALA A 52 -11.06 22.62 -13.71
N PHE A 53 -11.51 21.62 -14.48
CA PHE A 53 -12.18 21.87 -15.76
C PHE A 53 -13.52 22.59 -15.61
N ARG A 54 -14.29 22.28 -14.57
CA ARG A 54 -15.53 23.00 -14.27
C ARG A 54 -15.24 24.47 -13.98
N GLN A 55 -14.30 24.76 -13.08
CA GLN A 55 -13.89 26.12 -12.73
C GLN A 55 -13.38 26.90 -13.95
N LEU A 56 -12.60 26.26 -14.82
CA LEU A 56 -12.12 26.88 -16.06
C LEU A 56 -13.27 27.25 -17.00
N ASN A 57 -14.25 26.35 -17.16
CA ASN A 57 -15.42 26.61 -18.01
C ASN A 57 -16.31 27.72 -17.42
N GLU A 58 -16.51 27.74 -16.11
CA GLU A 58 -17.24 28.80 -15.42
C GLU A 58 -16.57 30.16 -15.61
N TYR A 59 -15.24 30.22 -15.44
CA TYR A 59 -14.45 31.43 -15.71
C TYR A 59 -14.59 31.89 -17.16
N ARG A 60 -14.56 30.96 -18.13
CA ARG A 60 -14.66 31.28 -19.56
C ARG A 60 -16.06 31.73 -19.98
N ASN A 61 -17.12 31.25 -19.33
CA ASN A 61 -18.50 31.56 -19.68
C ASN A 61 -19.09 32.73 -18.87
N GLY A 62 -18.42 33.15 -17.78
CA GLY A 62 -18.78 34.32 -16.97
C GLY A 62 -17.99 35.59 -17.28
N ALA A 63 -17.05 35.53 -18.23
CA ALA A 63 -16.32 36.66 -18.83
C ALA A 63 -16.83 36.94 -20.25
#